data_AF-A0A950AK20-F1
#
_entry.id   AF-A0A950AK20-F1
#
_cell.length_a   1.000
_cell.length_b   1.000
_cell.length_c   1.000
_cell.angle_alpha   90.00
_cell.angle_beta   90.00
_cell.angle_gamma   90.00
#
_symmetry.space_group_name_H-M   'P 1'
#
loop_
_entity.id
_entity.type
_entity.pdbx_description
1 polymer ?
#
loop_
_entity_poly.entity_id
_entity_poly.type
_entity_poly.pdbx_seq_one_letter_code
_entity_poly.pdbx_strand_id
1 'polypeptide(L)'
;LGNLVGRHLPLGVFLRDRDLFALADQAPDQGPGLYRGAAAAALLTWRERALANLRLRGILTLDVFPDDLTAPLINEYLQIKARHLL
;
A
#
# COMPACT_ATOMS: atom_id res chain seq x y z
N LEU A 1 2.07 1.81 23.14
CA LEU A 1 1.85 1.43 21.73
C LEU A 1 2.13 -0.07 21.62
N GLY A 2 1.09 -0.88 21.50
CA GLY A 2 1.15 -2.34 21.68
C GLY A 2 1.75 -3.07 20.48
N ASN A 3 2.59 -4.07 20.77
CA ASN A 3 3.15 -4.97 19.77
C ASN A 3 2.02 -5.88 19.24
N LEU A 4 1.61 -5.70 17.98
CA LEU A 4 0.56 -6.51 17.34
C LEU A 4 1.06 -7.89 16.93
N VAL A 5 2.39 -8.06 16.83
CA VAL A 5 3.03 -9.31 16.46
C VAL A 5 3.30 -10.14 17.72
N GLY A 6 2.78 -11.37 17.74
CA GLY A 6 2.99 -12.33 18.83
C GLY A 6 1.76 -13.18 19.19
N ARG A 7 0.54 -12.66 18.96
CA ARG A 7 -0.72 -13.42 19.12
C ARG A 7 -1.58 -13.48 17.86
N HIS A 8 -1.46 -12.51 16.98
CA HIS A 8 -2.15 -12.47 15.69
C HIS A 8 -1.13 -12.14 14.60
N LEU A 9 -1.37 -12.62 13.38
CA LEU A 9 -0.61 -12.28 12.19
C LEU A 9 -1.38 -11.23 11.38
N PRO A 10 -1.14 -9.92 11.57
CA PRO A 10 -1.86 -8.89 10.85
C PRO A 10 -1.47 -8.86 9.37
N LEU A 11 -2.48 -8.88 8.49
CA LEU A 11 -2.35 -8.62 7.06
C LEU A 11 -3.02 -7.28 6.73
N GLY A 12 -2.22 -6.29 6.36
CA GLY A 12 -2.70 -4.99 5.88
C GLY A 12 -2.89 -5.00 4.37
N VAL A 13 -4.12 -4.78 3.90
CA VAL A 13 -4.44 -4.65 2.47
C VAL A 13 -4.59 -3.17 2.12
N PHE A 14 -3.81 -2.72 1.14
CA PHE A 14 -3.76 -1.34 0.70
C PHE A 14 -4.09 -1.26 -0.79
N LEU A 15 -5.04 -0.40 -1.12
CA LEU A 15 -5.50 -0.23 -2.50
C LEU A 15 -4.80 0.98 -3.11
N ARG A 16 -4.24 0.78 -4.30
CA ARG A 16 -3.63 1.81 -5.13
C ARG A 16 -4.70 2.51 -5.96
N ASP A 17 -4.53 3.80 -6.17
CA ASP A 17 -5.45 4.63 -6.94
C ASP A 17 -4.76 5.08 -8.23
N ARG A 18 -5.22 4.54 -9.37
CA ARG A 18 -4.65 4.83 -10.70
C ARG A 18 -4.73 6.32 -11.04
N ASP A 19 -5.80 6.99 -10.64
CA ASP A 19 -6.00 8.41 -10.95
C ASP A 19 -5.02 9.27 -10.15
N LEU A 20 -4.72 8.88 -8.91
CA LEU A 20 -3.71 9.55 -8.10
C LEU A 20 -2.29 9.39 -8.67
N PHE A 21 -1.94 8.20 -9.15
CA PHE A 21 -0.67 7.98 -9.84
C PHE A 21 -0.60 8.80 -11.14
N ALA A 22 -1.66 8.76 -11.96
CA ALA A 22 -1.73 9.53 -13.20
C ALA A 22 -1.63 11.05 -12.93
N LEU A 23 -2.25 11.55 -11.86
CA LEU A 23 -2.18 12.95 -11.48
C LEU A 23 -0.75 13.39 -11.12
N ALA A 24 0.03 12.52 -10.48
CA ALA A 24 1.42 12.78 -10.16
C ALA A 24 2.32 12.70 -11.41
N ASP A 25 2.12 11.70 -12.27
CA ASP A 25 2.98 11.42 -13.43
C ASP A 25 2.71 12.34 -14.62
N GLN A 26 1.47 12.81 -14.80
CA GLN A 26 1.02 13.61 -15.95
C GLN A 26 0.84 15.09 -15.60
N ALA A 27 1.46 15.53 -14.49
CA ALA A 27 1.36 16.90 -14.05
C ALA A 27 1.94 17.85 -15.11
N PRO A 28 1.21 18.90 -15.53
CA PRO A 28 1.77 19.91 -16.41
C PRO A 28 2.83 20.73 -15.69
N ASP A 29 3.82 21.22 -16.42
CA ASP A 29 4.95 21.97 -15.86
C ASP A 29 4.58 23.35 -15.32
N GLN A 30 3.36 23.83 -15.57
CA GLN A 30 2.90 25.16 -15.20
C GLN A 30 1.41 25.19 -14.84
N GLY A 31 1.02 26.23 -14.09
CA GLY A 31 -0.36 26.51 -13.73
C GLY A 31 -0.93 25.62 -12.60
N PRO A 32 -2.25 25.68 -12.34
CA PRO A 32 -2.88 24.97 -11.23
C PRO A 32 -2.68 23.45 -11.23
N GLY A 33 -2.48 22.85 -12.41
CA GLY A 33 -2.22 21.42 -12.56
C GLY A 33 -0.88 20.99 -11.96
N LEU A 34 0.15 21.84 -12.03
CA LEU A 34 1.46 21.58 -11.43
C LEU A 34 1.34 21.34 -9.93
N TYR A 35 0.61 22.21 -9.22
CA TYR A 35 0.44 22.11 -7.77
C TYR A 35 -0.34 20.87 -7.36
N ARG A 36 -1.34 20.46 -8.16
CA ARG A 36 -2.08 19.22 -7.92
C ARG A 36 -1.21 17.99 -8.09
N GLY A 37 -0.40 17.95 -9.15
CA GLY A 37 0.57 16.88 -9.38
C GLY A 37 1.63 16.80 -8.29
N ALA A 38 2.18 17.95 -7.88
CA ALA A 38 3.13 18.02 -6.76
C ALA A 38 2.52 17.51 -5.44
N ALA A 39 1.26 17.87 -5.15
CA ALA A 39 0.56 17.36 -3.97
C ALA A 39 0.30 15.84 -4.06
N ALA A 40 -0.07 15.33 -5.24
CA ALA A 40 -0.23 13.90 -5.48
C ALA A 40 1.10 13.14 -5.28
N ALA A 41 2.21 13.64 -5.84
CA ALA A 41 3.54 13.07 -5.65
C ALA A 41 3.97 13.06 -4.17
N ALA A 42 3.69 14.15 -3.44
CA ALA A 42 3.97 14.23 -2.00
C ALA A 42 3.17 13.19 -1.20
N LEU A 43 1.88 13.00 -1.53
CA LEU A 43 1.02 11.99 -0.91
C LEU A 43 1.51 10.56 -1.20
N LEU A 44 1.90 10.27 -2.45
CA LEU A 44 2.45 8.97 -2.84
C LEU A 44 3.77 8.68 -2.12
N THR A 45 4.65 9.67 -1.99
CA THR A 45 5.91 9.56 -1.24
C THR A 45 5.65 9.28 0.24
N TRP A 46 4.69 9.98 0.85
CA TRP A 46 4.30 9.72 2.23
C TRP A 46 3.74 8.31 2.41
N ARG A 47 2.88 7.86 1.49
CA ARG A 47 2.30 6.52 1.49
C ARG A 47 3.39 5.45 1.42
N GLU A 48 4.36 5.58 0.52
CA GLU A 48 5.47 4.62 0.40
C GLU A 48 6.22 4.48 1.72
N ARG A 49 6.54 5.60 2.38
CA ARG A 49 7.19 5.60 3.71
C ARG A 49 6.31 4.93 4.77
N ALA A 50 5.00 5.19 4.77
CA ALA A 50 4.09 4.55 5.71
C ALA A 50 4.07 3.02 5.51
N LEU A 51 3.94 2.54 4.28
CA LEU A 51 3.97 1.11 3.96
C LEU A 51 5.31 0.46 4.32
N ALA A 52 6.43 1.13 4.03
CA ALA A 52 7.76 0.66 4.41
C ALA A 52 7.88 0.51 5.94
N ASN A 53 7.36 1.48 6.71
CA ASN A 53 7.34 1.39 8.18
C ASN A 53 6.51 0.23 8.70
N LEU A 54 5.39 -0.12 8.06
CA LEU A 54 4.59 -1.29 8.44
C LEU A 54 5.34 -2.59 8.17
N ARG A 55 5.97 -2.70 7.00
CA ARG A 55 6.79 -3.87 6.63
C ARG A 55 7.96 -4.06 7.59
N LEU A 56 8.67 -2.97 7.94
CA LEU A 56 9.77 -3.01 8.91
C LEU A 56 9.34 -3.47 10.31
N ARG A 57 8.05 -3.32 10.66
CA ARG A 57 7.47 -3.81 11.92
C ARG A 57 6.96 -5.24 11.84
N GLY A 58 7.23 -5.95 10.73
CA GLY A 58 6.82 -7.34 10.53
C GLY A 58 5.34 -7.51 10.20
N ILE A 59 4.64 -6.45 9.79
CA ILE A 59 3.26 -6.53 9.33
C ILE A 59 3.27 -7.05 7.88
N LEU A 60 2.50 -8.10 7.60
CA LEU A 60 2.28 -8.53 6.22
C LEU A 60 1.48 -7.46 5.49
N THR A 61 1.94 -7.03 4.33
CA THR A 61 1.28 -5.96 3.56
C THR A 61 1.04 -6.42 2.14
N LEU A 62 -0.20 -6.29 1.68
CA LEU A 62 -0.58 -6.45 0.28
C LEU A 62 -0.93 -5.07 -0.28
N ASP A 63 -0.18 -4.60 -1.28
CA ASP A 63 -0.39 -3.30 -1.91
C ASP A 63 -0.62 -3.48 -3.41
N VAL A 64 -1.88 -3.34 -3.84
CA VAL A 64 -2.38 -3.75 -5.16
C VAL A 64 -3.42 -2.77 -5.69
N PHE A 65 -3.68 -2.78 -7.00
CA PHE A 65 -4.87 -2.12 -7.52
C PHE A 65 -6.14 -2.91 -7.13
N PRO A 66 -7.31 -2.24 -6.99
CA PRO A 66 -8.56 -2.90 -6.65
C PRO A 66 -8.90 -4.08 -7.57
N ASP A 67 -8.71 -3.90 -8.88
CA ASP A 67 -9.01 -4.91 -9.89
C ASP A 67 -8.12 -6.15 -9.78
N ASP A 68 -6.93 -5.98 -9.18
CA ASP A 68 -5.93 -7.03 -9.03
C ASP A 68 -5.99 -7.70 -7.65
N LEU A 69 -6.93 -7.35 -6.76
CA LEU A 69 -6.89 -7.73 -5.35
C LEU A 69 -7.11 -9.23 -5.10
N THR A 70 -8.08 -9.83 -5.78
CA THR A 70 -8.65 -11.13 -5.38
C THR A 70 -7.61 -12.24 -5.36
N ALA A 71 -6.87 -12.43 -6.45
CA ALA A 71 -5.91 -13.53 -6.54
C ALA A 71 -4.72 -13.38 -5.57
N PRO A 72 -4.04 -12.22 -5.47
CA PRO A 72 -3.00 -11.98 -4.48
C PRO A 72 -3.46 -12.18 -3.03
N LEU A 73 -4.67 -11.71 -2.69
CA LEU A 73 -5.21 -11.88 -1.34
C LEU A 73 -5.44 -13.36 -0.99
N ILE A 74 -6.03 -14.12 -1.91
CA ILE A 74 -6.23 -15.57 -1.73
C ILE A 74 -4.88 -16.28 -1.59
N ASN A 75 -3.92 -15.95 -2.45
CA ASN A 75 -2.60 -16.54 -2.41
C ASN A 75 -1.88 -16.27 -1.08
N GLU A 76 -1.94 -15.03 -0.58
CA GLU A 76 -1.36 -14.67 0.71
C GLU A 76 -2.02 -15.45 1.85
N TYR A 77 -3.35 -15.56 1.83
CA TYR A 77 -4.08 -16.37 2.82
C TYR A 77 -3.65 -17.84 2.80
N LEU A 78 -3.53 -18.45 1.62
CA LEU A 78 -3.09 -19.84 1.49
C LEU A 78 -1.64 -20.04 1.94
N GLN A 79 -0.75 -19.07 1.66
CA GLN A 79 0.63 -19.08 2.15
C GLN A 79 0.69 -19.02 3.67
N ILE A 80 -0.08 -18.12 4.27
CA ILE A 80 -0.20 -18.01 5.73
C ILE A 80 -0.65 -19.34 6.34
N LYS A 81 -1.70 -19.95 5.76
CA LYS A 81 -2.24 -21.23 6.21
C LYS A 81 -1.24 -22.38 6.07
N ALA A 82 -0.54 -22.46 4.95
CA ALA A 82 0.44 -23.52 4.68
C ALA A 82 1.64 -23.47 5.65
N ARG A 83 2.02 -22.28 6.11
CA ARG A 83 3.14 -22.07 7.04
C ARG A 83 2.75 -22.20 8.52
N HIS A 84 1.51 -22.57 8.83
CA HIS A 84 0.99 -22.66 10.21
C HIS A 84 1.22 -21.37 11.02
N LEU A 85 1.10 -20.20 10.36
CA LEU A 85 1.31 -18.90 11.00
C LEU A 85 0.04 -18.38 11.72
N LEU A 86 -1.02 -19.21 11.76
CA LEU A 86 -2.30 -18.99 12.44
C LEU A 86 -2.72 -20.25 13.20
#